data_AF-A0A2P6PF82-F1
#
_entry.id   AF-A0A2P6PF82-F1
#
_cell.length_a   1.000
_cell.length_b   1.000
_cell.length_c   1.000
_cell.angle_alpha   90.00
_cell.angle_beta   90.00
_cell.angle_gamma   90.00
#
_symmetry.space_group_name_H-M   'P 1'
#
loop_
_entity.id
_entity.type
_entity.pdbx_description
1 polymer ?
#
loop_
_entity_poly.entity_id
_entity_poly.type
_entity_poly.pdbx_seq_one_letter_code
_entity_poly.pdbx_strand_id
1 'polypeptide(L)'
;MMGRSSIDDDWELPFSNAAHTVVLVGRTSNGKSATGNSILGKKSFSSKHSSNSVMSNCELKTAILRDGQEANAIGNPGLFEYSARSDFIGKEIVKCISLAKDGIHTVLVDLWFSQLDLAFHKKRKENDETLEDYLGRDCPELLKRVEQVQQHLSLVNSVIAQNGGRPYMDGIFAEVKGL
;
A
#
# COMPACT_ATOMS: atom_id res chain seq x y z
N MET A 1 -12.76 -58.08 -4.01
CA MET A 1 -13.82 -57.06 -4.00
C MET A 1 -13.37 -55.92 -3.11
N MET A 2 -13.32 -54.70 -3.67
CA MET A 2 -13.47 -53.36 -3.04
C MET A 2 -12.67 -53.04 -1.76
N GLY A 3 -11.98 -51.92 -1.59
CA GLY A 3 -12.02 -50.61 -2.23
C GLY A 3 -11.09 -49.66 -1.45
N ARG A 4 -10.74 -48.56 -2.09
CA ARG A 4 -9.69 -47.57 -1.80
C ARG A 4 -10.21 -46.48 -0.85
N SER A 5 -9.35 -45.93 0.00
CA SER A 5 -9.26 -44.49 0.34
C SER A 5 -7.96 -44.30 1.13
N SER A 6 -6.87 -43.81 0.55
CA SER A 6 -6.62 -42.39 0.24
C SER A 6 -7.04 -41.52 1.41
N ILE A 7 -6.15 -41.40 2.40
CA ILE A 7 -6.14 -40.27 3.33
C ILE A 7 -5.60 -39.12 2.49
N ASP A 8 -6.52 -38.48 1.76
CA ASP A 8 -6.31 -37.13 1.29
C ASP A 8 -6.56 -36.26 2.51
N ASP A 9 -5.49 -35.91 3.24
CA ASP A 9 -5.51 -34.82 4.21
C ASP A 9 -5.65 -33.53 3.40
N ASP A 10 -6.88 -33.28 2.98
CA ASP A 10 -7.37 -32.09 2.33
C ASP A 10 -7.25 -30.94 3.34
N TRP A 11 -6.07 -30.34 3.40
CA TRP A 11 -5.86 -29.10 4.12
C TRP A 11 -6.46 -27.97 3.28
N GLU A 12 -7.79 -27.95 3.17
CA GLU A 12 -8.51 -26.76 2.76
C GLU A 12 -8.28 -25.70 3.84
N LEU A 13 -7.32 -24.82 3.57
CA LEU A 13 -7.11 -23.62 4.35
C LEU A 13 -8.42 -22.82 4.37
N PRO A 14 -8.95 -22.41 5.54
CA PRO A 14 -10.18 -21.64 5.65
C PRO A 14 -9.95 -20.17 5.30
N PHE A 15 -9.08 -19.87 4.34
CA PHE A 15 -9.00 -18.54 3.78
C PHE A 15 -10.11 -18.46 2.75
N SER A 16 -11.23 -17.87 3.15
CA SER A 16 -12.18 -17.35 2.16
C SER A 16 -11.39 -16.60 1.10
N ASN A 17 -11.77 -16.71 -0.18
CA ASN A 17 -11.30 -15.83 -1.27
C ASN A 17 -11.71 -14.35 -1.05
N ALA A 18 -11.72 -13.88 0.20
CA ALA A 18 -11.98 -12.52 0.58
C ALA A 18 -10.79 -11.65 0.18
N ALA A 19 -11.09 -10.44 -0.26
CA ALA A 19 -10.09 -9.53 -0.79
C ALA A 19 -9.14 -9.04 0.31
N HIS A 20 -7.83 -9.20 0.07
CA HIS A 20 -6.81 -8.62 0.96
C HIS A 20 -6.68 -7.12 0.70
N THR A 21 -7.09 -6.33 1.68
CA THR A 21 -7.11 -4.87 1.60
C THR A 21 -5.87 -4.25 2.24
N VAL A 22 -5.05 -3.61 1.42
CA VAL A 22 -3.84 -2.88 1.81
C VAL A 22 -4.09 -1.38 1.71
N VAL A 23 -3.80 -0.64 2.77
CA VAL A 23 -3.85 0.84 2.78
C VAL A 23 -2.44 1.39 2.68
N LEU A 24 -2.19 2.28 1.71
CA LEU A 24 -0.90 2.91 1.45
C LEU A 24 -0.86 4.30 2.08
N VAL A 25 0.03 4.53 3.04
CA VAL A 25 0.03 5.71 3.89
C VAL A 25 1.41 6.38 3.83
N GLY A 26 1.50 7.68 3.52
CA GLY A 26 2.78 8.36 3.31
C GLY A 26 2.63 9.75 2.69
N ARG A 27 3.73 10.52 2.58
CA ARG A 27 3.70 11.89 2.00
C ARG A 27 3.36 11.87 0.51
N THR A 28 2.90 13.00 -0.01
CA THR A 28 2.73 13.21 -1.47
C THR A 28 4.06 12.95 -2.17
N SER A 29 4.03 12.33 -3.35
CA SER A 29 5.20 11.95 -4.18
C SER A 29 6.11 10.80 -3.68
N ASN A 30 5.87 10.25 -2.49
CA ASN A 30 6.60 9.08 -1.96
C ASN A 30 6.20 7.75 -2.63
N GLY A 31 6.08 7.68 -3.96
CA GLY A 31 5.93 6.38 -4.64
C GLY A 31 4.64 5.58 -4.39
N LYS A 32 3.71 6.00 -3.51
CA LYS A 32 2.47 5.26 -3.17
C LYS A 32 1.71 4.72 -4.39
N SER A 33 1.48 5.54 -5.41
CA SER A 33 0.80 5.08 -6.64
C SER A 33 1.56 3.99 -7.38
N ALA A 34 2.89 4.08 -7.42
CA ALA A 34 3.73 3.05 -8.01
C ALA A 34 3.70 1.77 -7.17
N THR A 35 3.79 1.88 -5.84
CA THR A 35 3.67 0.76 -4.90
C THR A 35 2.30 0.07 -5.02
N GLY A 36 1.20 0.82 -5.11
CA GLY A 36 -0.14 0.26 -5.36
C GLY A 36 -0.25 -0.46 -6.70
N ASN A 37 0.35 0.08 -7.76
CA ASN A 37 0.39 -0.58 -9.05
C ASN A 37 1.18 -1.89 -9.01
N SER A 38 2.28 -1.91 -8.27
CA SER A 38 3.09 -3.10 -8.04
C SER A 38 2.32 -4.18 -7.26
N ILE A 39 1.63 -3.80 -6.18
CA ILE A 39 0.80 -4.71 -5.37
C ILE A 39 -0.30 -5.34 -6.24
N LEU A 40 -0.96 -4.53 -7.08
CA LEU A 40 -2.04 -4.99 -7.95
C LEU A 40 -1.55 -5.70 -9.22
N GLY A 41 -0.24 -5.75 -9.47
CA GLY A 41 0.34 -6.29 -10.69
C GLY A 41 -0.08 -5.60 -11.99
N LYS A 42 -0.68 -4.40 -11.91
CA LYS A 42 -1.20 -3.63 -13.05
C LYS A 42 -1.23 -2.13 -12.77
N LYS A 43 -1.20 -1.32 -13.83
CA LYS A 43 -1.20 0.14 -13.75
C LYS A 43 -2.62 0.69 -13.49
N SER A 44 -3.02 0.75 -12.22
CA SER A 44 -4.36 1.21 -11.77
C SER A 44 -4.37 2.66 -11.26
N PHE A 45 -3.29 3.11 -10.64
CA PHE A 45 -3.08 4.48 -10.17
C PHE A 45 -2.25 5.28 -11.17
N SER A 46 -2.55 6.57 -11.33
CA SER A 46 -1.68 7.49 -12.07
C SER A 46 -0.41 7.74 -11.26
N SER A 47 0.75 7.45 -11.87
CA SER A 47 2.07 7.55 -11.23
C SER A 47 3.04 8.41 -12.05
N LYS A 48 2.56 9.45 -12.74
CA LYS A 48 3.43 10.33 -13.55
C LYS A 48 4.22 11.27 -12.61
N HIS A 49 5.47 11.60 -12.96
CA HIS A 49 6.32 12.55 -12.22
C HIS A 49 5.88 14.03 -12.33
N SER A 50 4.61 14.31 -12.63
CA SER A 50 4.09 15.68 -12.72
C SER A 50 3.37 16.08 -11.43
N SER A 51 3.47 17.37 -11.08
CA SER A 51 2.71 17.99 -9.98
C SER A 51 1.19 17.80 -10.11
N ASN A 52 0.70 17.53 -11.32
CA ASN A 52 -0.71 17.25 -11.60
C ASN A 52 -1.13 15.77 -11.38
N SER A 53 -0.20 14.87 -11.05
CA SER A 53 -0.50 13.44 -10.79
C SER A 53 -0.77 13.14 -9.31
N VAL A 54 -0.88 14.17 -8.47
CA VAL A 54 -1.18 14.02 -7.04
C VAL A 54 -2.63 13.56 -6.90
N MET A 55 -2.83 12.44 -6.23
CA MET A 55 -4.17 12.00 -5.84
C MET A 55 -4.79 13.05 -4.92
N SER A 56 -5.96 13.55 -5.30
CA SER A 56 -6.69 14.55 -4.52
C SER A 56 -7.54 13.92 -3.42
N ASN A 57 -7.87 12.64 -3.52
CA ASN A 57 -8.72 11.92 -2.58
C ASN A 57 -8.35 10.44 -2.48
N CYS A 58 -8.85 9.77 -1.44
CA CYS A 58 -8.71 8.34 -1.26
C CYS A 58 -9.41 7.59 -2.40
N GLU A 59 -8.73 6.58 -2.93
CA GLU A 59 -9.20 5.73 -4.01
C GLU A 59 -8.90 4.27 -3.70
N LEU A 60 -9.91 3.41 -3.87
CA LEU A 60 -9.76 1.96 -3.87
C LEU A 60 -9.55 1.46 -5.30
N LYS A 61 -8.54 0.61 -5.50
CA LYS A 61 -8.30 -0.12 -6.74
C LYS A 61 -8.20 -1.61 -6.42
N THR A 62 -8.80 -2.44 -7.29
CA THR A 62 -8.91 -3.89 -7.09
C THR A 62 -8.31 -4.65 -8.27
N ALA A 63 -7.68 -5.79 -7.99
CA ALA A 63 -7.17 -6.72 -8.99
C ALA A 63 -7.24 -8.17 -8.49
N ILE A 64 -7.45 -9.10 -9.42
CA ILE A 64 -7.21 -10.52 -9.18
C ILE A 64 -5.75 -10.82 -9.53
N LEU A 65 -5.01 -11.36 -8.57
CA LEU A 65 -3.61 -11.74 -8.71
C LEU A 65 -3.47 -13.09 -9.45
N ARG A 66 -2.24 -13.46 -9.81
CA ARG A 66 -1.96 -14.67 -10.61
C ARG A 66 -2.34 -15.97 -9.89
N ASP A 67 -2.35 -15.95 -8.57
CA ASP A 67 -2.75 -17.05 -7.69
C ASP A 67 -4.26 -17.08 -7.44
N GLY A 68 -5.03 -16.17 -8.04
CA GLY A 68 -6.49 -16.08 -7.86
C GLY A 68 -6.93 -15.23 -6.67
N GLN A 69 -5.99 -14.75 -5.85
CA GLN A 69 -6.31 -13.88 -4.71
C GLN A 69 -6.80 -12.51 -5.20
N GLU A 70 -7.93 -12.05 -4.66
CA GLU A 70 -8.35 -10.66 -4.85
C GLU A 70 -7.54 -9.74 -3.94
N ALA A 71 -6.94 -8.70 -4.51
CA ALA A 71 -6.18 -7.69 -3.81
C ALA A 71 -6.81 -6.30 -4.00
N ASN A 72 -6.96 -5.61 -2.88
CA ASN A 72 -7.45 -4.24 -2.77
C ASN A 72 -6.31 -3.35 -2.33
N ALA A 73 -6.05 -2.27 -3.07
CA ALA A 73 -5.11 -1.23 -2.67
C ALA A 73 -5.88 0.09 -2.51
N ILE A 74 -5.82 0.68 -1.31
CA ILE A 74 -6.36 2.01 -1.03
C ILE A 74 -5.19 2.98 -1.00
N GLY A 75 -5.17 3.88 -1.98
CA GLY A 75 -4.28 5.03 -1.95
C GLY A 75 -4.97 6.22 -1.28
N ASN A 76 -4.21 7.07 -0.59
CA ASN A 76 -4.66 8.36 -0.07
C ASN A 76 -3.88 9.55 -0.66
N PRO A 77 -4.45 10.78 -0.62
CA PRO A 77 -3.67 12.00 -0.75
C PRO A 77 -2.60 12.03 0.34
N GLY A 78 -1.57 12.88 0.26
CA GLY A 78 -0.56 12.96 1.31
C GLY A 78 -1.12 13.35 2.68
N LEU A 79 -1.65 12.38 3.44
CA LEU A 79 -2.29 12.60 4.75
C LEU A 79 -1.31 13.19 5.78
N PHE A 80 -0.01 13.03 5.54
CA PHE A 80 1.06 13.59 6.37
C PHE A 80 1.72 14.84 5.77
N GLU A 81 1.08 15.49 4.81
CA GLU A 81 1.57 16.76 4.28
C GLU A 81 1.20 17.90 5.24
N TYR A 82 2.21 18.63 5.71
CA TYR A 82 2.05 19.69 6.73
C TYR A 82 1.08 20.82 6.31
N SER A 83 0.87 21.00 5.00
CA SER A 83 -0.04 22.00 4.44
C SER A 83 -1.51 21.56 4.38
N ALA A 84 -1.81 20.28 4.64
CA ALA A 84 -3.17 19.77 4.60
C ALA A 84 -3.97 20.26 5.82
N ARG A 85 -5.16 20.81 5.57
CA ARG A 85 -6.06 21.25 6.64
C ARG A 85 -6.62 20.03 7.40
N SER A 86 -6.77 20.15 8.71
CA SER A 86 -7.25 19.05 9.58
C SER A 86 -8.64 18.53 9.20
N ASP A 87 -9.53 19.39 8.71
CA ASP A 87 -10.87 19.03 8.21
C ASP A 87 -10.81 18.18 6.94
N PHE A 88 -9.85 18.46 6.06
CA PHE A 88 -9.60 17.65 4.88
C PHE A 88 -9.00 16.29 5.25
N ILE A 89 -8.00 16.26 6.14
CA ILE A 89 -7.39 15.00 6.62
C ILE A 89 -8.45 14.09 7.25
N GLY A 90 -9.29 14.62 8.14
CA GLY A 90 -10.36 13.85 8.77
C GLY A 90 -11.34 13.25 7.75
N LYS A 91 -11.76 14.02 6.75
CA LYS A 91 -12.63 13.53 5.66
C LYS A 91 -12.00 12.38 4.88
N GLU A 92 -10.71 12.47 4.59
CA GLU A 92 -10.01 11.45 3.81
C GLU A 92 -9.72 10.19 4.65
N ILE A 93 -9.53 10.31 5.96
CA ILE A 93 -9.49 9.16 6.88
C ILE A 93 -10.83 8.43 6.89
N VAL A 94 -11.94 9.15 7.08
CA VAL A 94 -13.29 8.55 7.05
C VAL A 94 -13.56 7.88 5.70
N LYS A 95 -13.18 8.53 4.60
CA LYS A 95 -13.29 7.96 3.26
C LYS A 95 -12.43 6.69 3.09
N CYS A 96 -11.23 6.66 3.66
CA CYS A 96 -10.38 5.47 3.63
C CYS A 96 -11.03 4.29 4.35
N ILE A 97 -11.62 4.54 5.52
CA ILE A 97 -12.32 3.52 6.31
C ILE A 97 -13.57 3.03 5.58
N SER A 98 -14.34 3.93 4.96
CA SER A 98 -15.56 3.56 4.21
C SER A 98 -15.27 2.73 2.95
N LEU A 99 -14.10 2.93 2.33
CA LEU A 99 -13.62 2.11 1.22
C LEU A 99 -13.16 0.72 1.67
N ALA A 100 -12.61 0.59 2.89
CA ALA A 100 -12.14 -0.68 3.47
C ALA A 100 -13.29 -1.48 4.10
N LYS A 101 -14.36 -1.76 3.34
CA LYS A 101 -15.61 -2.36 3.86
C LYS A 101 -15.38 -3.67 4.62
N ASP A 102 -14.47 -4.50 4.15
CA ASP A 102 -14.18 -5.81 4.75
C ASP A 102 -12.99 -5.76 5.71
N GLY A 103 -12.61 -4.54 6.15
CA GLY A 103 -11.50 -4.30 7.06
C GLY A 103 -10.16 -4.13 6.37
N ILE A 104 -9.15 -3.72 7.14
CA ILE A 104 -7.79 -3.44 6.65
C ILE A 104 -6.88 -4.60 7.04
N HIS A 105 -6.31 -5.29 6.06
CA HIS A 105 -5.43 -6.42 6.31
C HIS A 105 -4.00 -5.95 6.63
N THR A 106 -3.54 -4.93 5.91
CA THR A 106 -2.21 -4.36 6.10
C THR A 106 -2.22 -2.85 5.88
N VAL A 107 -1.52 -2.10 6.73
CA VAL A 107 -1.18 -0.70 6.47
C VAL A 107 0.29 -0.63 6.08
N LEU A 108 0.57 -0.21 4.86
CA LEU A 108 1.93 -0.01 4.38
C LEU A 108 2.29 1.47 4.48
N VAL A 109 3.22 1.78 5.38
CA VAL A 109 3.71 3.15 5.59
C VAL A 109 4.93 3.38 4.70
N ASP A 110 4.78 4.21 3.67
CA ASP A 110 5.85 4.56 2.75
C ASP A 110 6.72 5.68 3.35
N LEU A 111 7.78 5.24 4.01
CA LEU A 111 8.84 6.08 4.56
C LEU A 111 9.94 6.31 3.50
N TRP A 112 9.57 6.80 2.32
CA TRP A 112 10.56 7.40 1.43
C TRP A 112 11.15 8.64 2.09
N PHE A 113 12.34 8.47 2.66
CA PHE A 113 13.26 9.54 3.01
C PHE A 113 14.28 9.63 1.90
N SER A 114 14.15 10.60 1.01
CA SER A 114 15.27 10.92 0.13
C SER A 114 16.44 11.41 0.99
N GLN A 115 17.68 11.27 0.51
CA GLN A 115 18.79 11.98 1.16
C GLN A 115 18.54 13.50 1.19
N LEU A 116 17.70 14.05 0.30
CA LEU A 116 17.20 15.43 0.45
C LEU A 116 16.26 15.62 1.63
N ASP A 117 15.41 14.67 2.02
CA ASP A 117 14.47 14.90 3.13
C ASP A 117 15.21 15.05 4.46
N LEU A 118 16.27 14.24 4.66
CA LEU A 118 17.23 14.41 5.73
C LEU A 118 18.09 15.67 5.54
N ALA A 119 18.55 15.96 4.31
CA ALA A 119 19.33 17.15 4.03
C ALA A 119 18.50 18.44 4.09
N PHE A 120 17.20 18.47 3.87
CA PHE A 120 16.32 19.64 4.07
C PHE A 120 16.11 19.90 5.56
N HIS A 121 15.97 18.82 6.33
CA HIS A 121 15.96 18.91 7.79
C HIS A 121 17.30 19.43 8.34
N LYS A 122 18.43 19.11 7.67
CA LYS A 122 19.79 19.51 8.07
C LYS A 122 20.26 20.86 7.49
N LYS A 123 19.93 21.18 6.23
CA LYS A 123 20.29 22.41 5.48
C LYS A 123 19.54 23.65 5.89
N ARG A 124 18.45 23.52 6.66
CA ARG A 124 17.87 24.68 7.34
C ARG A 124 18.85 25.36 8.31
N LYS A 125 19.99 24.73 8.62
CA LYS A 125 21.12 25.35 9.30
C LYS A 125 22.19 25.95 8.38
N GLU A 126 22.54 25.36 7.24
CA GLU A 126 23.74 25.75 6.48
C GLU A 126 23.66 25.30 4.99
N ASN A 127 23.39 26.24 4.07
CA ASN A 127 23.84 26.39 2.67
C ASN A 127 23.75 25.27 1.59
N ASP A 128 23.94 25.74 0.35
CA ASP A 128 23.54 25.29 -0.99
C ASP A 128 24.46 24.22 -1.62
N GLU A 129 23.92 23.03 -1.93
CA GLU A 129 24.56 21.97 -2.74
C GLU A 129 23.47 21.22 -3.51
N THR A 130 23.74 20.86 -4.78
CA THR A 130 22.72 20.36 -5.72
C THR A 130 22.58 18.84 -5.72
N LEU A 131 21.39 18.42 -6.16
CA LEU A 131 20.84 17.07 -6.07
C LEU A 131 21.53 16.04 -6.98
N GLU A 132 22.22 16.49 -8.02
CA GLU A 132 22.73 15.61 -9.07
C GLU A 132 23.96 14.79 -8.64
N ASP A 133 24.73 15.29 -7.67
CA ASP A 133 25.93 14.60 -7.16
C ASP A 133 25.60 13.39 -6.25
N TYR A 134 24.37 13.32 -5.69
CA TYR A 134 23.99 12.26 -4.75
C TYR A 134 23.47 10.98 -5.40
N LEU A 135 23.02 11.03 -6.65
CA LEU A 135 22.20 9.97 -7.26
C LEU A 135 22.95 9.04 -8.24
N GLY A 136 24.28 8.94 -8.14
CA GLY A 136 25.16 8.00 -8.84
C GLY A 136 24.53 7.06 -9.90
N ARG A 137 24.90 7.29 -11.17
CA ARG A 137 24.42 6.53 -12.34
C ARG A 137 24.98 5.11 -12.34
N ASP A 138 24.19 4.12 -11.93
CA ASP A 138 23.98 2.87 -12.67
C ASP A 138 23.39 1.78 -11.76
N CYS A 139 22.14 1.43 -12.07
CA CYS A 139 21.53 0.21 -11.63
C CYS A 139 20.57 -0.28 -12.72
N PRO A 140 20.62 -1.57 -13.13
CA PRO A 140 19.58 -2.13 -14.00
C PRO A 140 18.23 -2.13 -13.28
N GLU A 141 17.43 -1.13 -13.60
CA GLU A 141 16.28 -0.66 -12.83
C GLU A 141 15.11 -1.66 -12.78
N LEU A 142 15.06 -2.61 -13.71
CA LEU A 142 13.97 -3.59 -13.79
C LEU A 142 14.12 -4.76 -12.82
N LEU A 143 15.35 -5.27 -12.61
CA LEU A 143 15.61 -6.39 -11.68
C LEU A 143 15.39 -5.97 -10.23
N LYS A 144 15.89 -4.79 -9.84
CA LYS A 144 15.62 -4.23 -8.50
C LYS A 144 14.14 -4.01 -8.24
N ARG A 145 13.37 -3.62 -9.26
CA ARG A 145 11.91 -3.46 -9.13
C ARG A 145 11.22 -4.81 -8.88
N VAL A 146 11.56 -5.86 -9.61
CA VAL A 146 10.91 -7.18 -9.43
C VAL A 146 11.18 -7.75 -8.04
N GLU A 147 12.44 -7.72 -7.59
CA GLU A 147 12.81 -8.20 -6.24
C GLU A 147 12.13 -7.40 -5.14
N GLN A 148 12.09 -6.07 -5.26
CA GLN A 148 11.44 -5.19 -4.30
C GLN A 148 9.93 -5.44 -4.21
N VAL A 149 9.27 -5.75 -5.33
CA VAL A 149 7.83 -6.08 -5.34
C VAL A 149 7.58 -7.42 -4.67
N GLN A 150 8.41 -8.43 -4.95
CA GLN A 150 8.30 -9.74 -4.30
C GLN A 150 8.52 -9.63 -2.78
N GLN A 151 9.48 -8.82 -2.33
CA GLN A 151 9.70 -8.57 -0.91
C GLN A 151 8.50 -7.87 -0.24
N HIS A 152 7.90 -6.87 -0.88
CA HIS A 152 6.72 -6.20 -0.35
C HIS A 152 5.52 -7.15 -0.23
N LEU A 153 5.24 -7.94 -1.28
CA LEU A 153 4.15 -8.92 -1.26
C LEU A 153 4.39 -9.99 -0.20
N SER A 154 5.63 -10.46 -0.05
CA SER A 154 6.02 -11.41 0.99
C SER A 154 5.78 -10.84 2.40
N LEU A 155 6.16 -9.58 2.64
CA LEU A 155 5.90 -8.92 3.93
C LEU A 155 4.41 -8.75 4.20
N VAL A 156 3.63 -8.31 3.21
CA VAL A 156 2.17 -8.17 3.32
C VAL A 156 1.55 -9.50 3.69
N ASN A 157 1.87 -10.57 2.96
CA ASN A 157 1.35 -11.91 3.23
C ASN A 157 1.79 -12.43 4.61
N SER A 158 3.01 -12.14 5.04
CA SER A 158 3.51 -12.49 6.37
C SER A 158 2.73 -11.80 7.48
N VAL A 159 2.45 -10.49 7.36
CA VAL A 159 1.62 -9.75 8.33
C VAL A 159 0.20 -10.31 8.37
N ILE A 160 -0.39 -10.62 7.23
CA ILE A 160 -1.72 -11.23 7.14
C ILE A 160 -1.73 -12.60 7.84
N ALA A 161 -0.72 -13.44 7.57
CA ALA A 161 -0.60 -14.76 8.19
C ALA A 161 -0.41 -14.67 9.72
N GLN A 162 0.42 -13.74 10.20
CA GLN A 162 0.63 -13.50 11.62
C GLN A 162 -0.65 -13.05 12.34
N ASN A 163 -1.53 -12.34 11.64
CA ASN A 163 -2.85 -11.94 12.14
C ASN A 163 -3.93 -13.03 11.92
N GLY A 164 -3.53 -14.24 11.53
CA GLY A 164 -4.46 -15.35 11.27
C GLY A 164 -5.43 -15.08 10.11
N GLY A 165 -5.02 -14.25 9.15
CA GLY A 165 -5.84 -13.82 8.02
C GLY A 165 -6.92 -12.79 8.37
N ARG A 166 -7.00 -12.35 9.63
CA ARG A 166 -8.08 -11.44 10.06
C ARG A 166 -7.72 -9.99 9.78
N PRO A 167 -8.59 -9.22 9.12
CA PRO A 167 -8.40 -7.80 8.96
C PRO A 167 -8.62 -7.05 10.28
N TYR A 168 -7.98 -5.89 10.40
CA TYR A 168 -8.33 -4.89 11.40
C TYR A 168 -9.74 -4.34 11.14
N MET A 169 -10.58 -4.42 12.16
CA MET A 169 -11.90 -3.82 12.24
C MET A 169 -12.16 -3.40 13.70
N ASP A 170 -12.71 -2.21 13.91
CA ASP A 170 -13.09 -1.70 15.22
C ASP A 170 -14.48 -1.03 15.17
N GLY A 171 -14.88 -0.39 16.28
CA GLY A 171 -16.16 0.34 16.36
C GLY A 171 -16.32 1.44 15.31
N ILE A 172 -15.22 2.04 14.82
CA ILE A 172 -15.25 3.10 13.82
C ILE A 172 -15.71 2.54 12.47
N PHE A 173 -15.36 1.29 12.13
CA PHE A 173 -15.88 0.64 10.91
C PHE A 173 -17.40 0.45 10.97
N ALA A 174 -17.95 0.14 12.15
CA ALA A 174 -19.39 -0.01 12.32
C ALA A 174 -20.11 1.35 12.24
N GLU A 175 -19.53 2.38 12.86
CA GLU A 175 -20.06 3.75 12.84
C GLU A 175 -20.04 4.34 11.42
N VAL A 176 -18.94 4.18 10.69
CA VAL A 176 -18.81 4.65 9.31
C VAL A 176 -19.69 3.86 8.33
N LYS A 177 -19.99 2.57 8.59
CA LYS A 177 -20.94 1.79 7.79
C LYS A 177 -22.41 2.15 8.01
N GLY A 178 -22.72 2.79 9.15
CA GLY A 178 -24.07 3.23 9.50
C GLY A 178 -24.42 4.63 8.98
N LEU A 179 -23.44 5.35 8.41
CA LEU A 179 -23.58 6.66 7.74
C LEU A 179 -23.82 6.49 6.23
#